data_AF-A0A960P0P7-F1
#
_entry.id   AF-A0A960P0P7-F1
#
_cell.length_a   1.000
_cell.length_b   1.000
_cell.length_c   1.000
_cell.angle_alpha   90.00
_cell.angle_beta   90.00
_cell.angle_gamma   90.00
#
_symmetry.space_group_name_H-M   'P 1'
#
loop_
_entity.id
_entity.type
_entity.pdbx_description
1 polymer ?
#
loop_
_entity_poly.entity_id
_entity_poly.type
_entity_poly.pdbx_seq_one_letter_code
_entity_poly.pdbx_strand_id
1 'polypeptide(L)'
;MTSLPESVVAGGLTCEEVLERLVDFERGTLSSEELANVTAHLTACWRCAEFGGAYAELAARLRSTLGRPALLSAAARDRLVRRLDEALDEA
;
A
#
# COMPACT_ATOMS: atom_id res chain seq x y z
N MET A 1 -13.14 20.90 22.57
CA MET A 1 -12.20 21.13 21.47
C MET A 1 -10.98 20.27 21.73
N THR A 2 -10.97 19.04 21.21
CA THR A 2 -9.82 18.15 21.39
C THR A 2 -8.69 18.70 20.51
N SER A 3 -7.58 19.08 21.13
CA SER A 3 -6.36 19.49 20.43
C SER A 3 -5.99 18.41 19.43
N LEU A 4 -5.75 18.80 18.17
CA LEU A 4 -5.18 17.89 17.18
C LEU A 4 -3.79 17.47 17.70
N PRO A 5 -3.51 16.18 17.75
CA PRO A 5 -2.22 15.72 18.24
C PRO A 5 -1.10 16.20 17.33
N GLU A 6 0.08 16.41 17.92
CA GLU A 6 1.26 16.88 17.20
C GLU A 6 1.67 15.90 16.09
N SER A 7 1.99 16.45 14.91
CA SER A 7 2.44 15.69 13.74
C SER A 7 3.86 15.18 13.98
N VAL A 8 4.11 13.91 13.65
CA VAL A 8 5.45 13.29 13.74
C VAL A 8 6.15 13.48 12.40
N VAL A 9 7.46 13.76 12.43
CA VAL A 9 8.31 13.71 11.22
C VAL A 9 9.15 12.45 11.25
N ALA A 10 9.00 11.60 10.25
CA ALA A 10 9.78 10.37 10.07
C ALA A 10 9.92 10.05 8.58
N GLY A 11 11.06 9.47 8.17
CA GLY A 11 11.34 9.25 6.74
C GLY A 11 11.36 10.54 5.91
N GLY A 12 11.61 11.69 6.55
CA GLY A 12 11.55 13.01 5.90
C GLY A 12 10.14 13.54 5.63
N LEU A 13 9.09 12.83 6.09
CA LEU A 13 7.69 13.19 5.88
C LEU A 13 6.97 13.44 7.21
N THR A 14 6.02 14.37 7.19
CA THR A 14 4.98 14.55 8.21
C THR A 14 3.86 13.52 8.04
N CYS A 15 3.02 13.36 9.07
CA CYS A 15 1.84 12.52 8.97
C CYS A 15 0.91 12.92 7.80
N GLU A 16 0.75 14.22 7.54
CA GLU A 16 -0.12 14.75 6.49
C GLU A 16 0.42 14.42 5.10
N GLU A 17 1.72 14.63 4.88
CA GLU A 17 2.39 14.28 3.62
C GLU A 17 2.33 12.77 3.31
N VAL A 18 2.32 11.92 4.33
CA VAL A 18 2.09 10.48 4.14
C VAL A 18 0.66 10.21 3.69
N LEU A 19 -0.34 10.86 4.29
CA LEU A 19 -1.74 10.70 3.89
C LEU A 19 -1.99 11.11 2.44
N GLU A 20 -1.36 12.19 1.98
CA GLU A 20 -1.43 12.64 0.59
C GLU A 20 -0.90 11.59 -0.40
N ARG A 21 0.08 10.79 0.02
CA ARG A 21 0.75 9.77 -0.81
C ARG A 21 0.09 8.40 -0.74
N LEU A 22 -0.88 8.17 0.16
CA LEU A 22 -1.47 6.84 0.37
C LEU A 22 -2.17 6.28 -0.88
N VAL A 23 -2.83 7.13 -1.67
CA VAL A 23 -3.51 6.68 -2.89
C VAL A 23 -2.52 6.19 -3.93
N ASP A 24 -1.39 6.90 -4.10
CA ASP A 24 -0.32 6.49 -5.01
C ASP A 24 0.45 5.28 -4.49
N PHE A 25 0.62 5.19 -3.16
CA PHE A 25 1.16 4.00 -2.51
C PHE A 25 0.31 2.76 -2.82
N GLU A 26 -1.03 2.85 -2.67
CA GLU A 26 -1.95 1.75 -3.01
C GLU A 26 -1.92 1.38 -4.50
N ARG A 27 -1.71 2.36 -5.38
CA ARG A 27 -1.64 2.15 -6.83
C ARG A 27 -0.27 1.63 -7.27
N GLY A 28 0.73 1.63 -6.39
CA GLY A 28 2.10 1.29 -6.73
C GLY A 28 2.74 2.30 -7.71
N THR A 29 2.31 3.57 -7.66
CA THR A 29 2.78 4.63 -8.57
C THR A 29 3.84 5.54 -7.95
N LEU A 30 4.17 5.33 -6.68
CA LEU A 30 5.29 6.02 -6.03
C LEU A 30 6.63 5.65 -6.67
N SER A 31 7.52 6.62 -6.75
CA SER A 31 8.94 6.35 -7.02
C SER A 31 9.57 5.53 -5.88
N SER A 32 10.71 4.90 -6.15
CA SER A 32 11.43 4.12 -5.14
C SER A 32 11.82 4.93 -3.90
N GLU A 33 12.15 6.21 -4.09
CA GLU A 33 12.48 7.14 -3.00
C GLU A 33 11.25 7.46 -2.15
N GLU A 34 10.13 7.80 -2.78
CA GLU A 34 8.88 8.08 -2.08
C GLU A 34 8.37 6.85 -1.32
N LEU A 35 8.48 5.67 -1.93
CA LEU A 35 8.13 4.42 -1.28
C LEU A 35 8.98 4.18 -0.03
N ALA A 36 10.28 4.44 -0.10
CA ALA A 36 11.19 4.31 1.04
C ALA A 36 10.82 5.29 2.16
N ASN A 37 10.54 6.55 1.82
CA ASN A 37 10.17 7.59 2.78
C ASN A 37 8.83 7.27 3.48
N VAL A 38 7.81 6.89 2.71
CA VAL A 38 6.50 6.47 3.25
C VAL A 38 6.65 5.23 4.14
N THR A 39 7.41 4.23 3.70
CA THR A 39 7.63 3.00 4.48
C THR A 39 8.36 3.29 5.79
N ALA A 40 9.40 4.14 5.75
CA ALA A 40 10.12 4.57 6.94
C ALA A 40 9.19 5.30 7.93
N HIS A 41 8.31 6.16 7.43
CA HIS A 41 7.33 6.84 8.28
C HIS A 41 6.31 5.88 8.90
N LEU A 42 5.71 4.98 8.11
CA LEU A 42 4.75 3.99 8.60
C LEU A 42 5.35 3.06 9.66
N THR A 43 6.65 2.79 9.58
CA THR A 43 7.38 1.97 10.56
C THR A 43 7.63 2.73 11.87
N ALA A 44 7.86 4.05 11.80
CA ALA A 44 8.23 4.87 12.95
C ALA A 44 7.03 5.55 13.65
N CYS A 45 5.92 5.77 12.95
CA CYS A 45 4.75 6.48 13.46
C CYS A 45 3.59 5.52 13.73
N TRP A 46 3.39 5.17 15.01
CA TRP A 46 2.32 4.25 15.44
C TRP A 46 0.92 4.67 14.97
N ARG A 47 0.66 5.98 14.92
CA ARG A 47 -0.64 6.55 14.53
C ARG A 47 -0.91 6.34 13.03
N CYS A 48 0.10 6.57 12.20
CA CYS A 48 -0.02 6.30 10.77
C CYS A 48 -0.08 4.79 10.48
N ALA A 49 0.59 3.96 11.28
CA ALA A 49 0.46 2.51 11.21
C ALA A 49 -0.97 2.03 11.55
N GLU A 50 -1.55 2.53 12.64
CA GLU A 50 -2.93 2.23 13.04
C GLU A 50 -3.94 2.70 11.99
N PHE A 51 -3.81 3.94 11.53
CA PHE A 51 -4.65 4.48 10.46
C PHE A 51 -4.53 3.67 9.18
N GLY A 52 -3.31 3.36 8.74
CA GLY A 52 -3.05 2.57 7.54
C GLY A 52 -3.67 1.17 7.62
N GLY A 53 -3.64 0.54 8.80
CA GLY A 53 -4.31 -0.73 9.05
C GLY A 53 -5.83 -0.62 8.90
N ALA A 54 -6.46 0.35 9.56
CA ALA A 54 -7.91 0.59 9.46
C ALA A 54 -8.35 0.95 8.03
N TYR A 55 -7.54 1.75 7.33
CA TYR A 55 -7.78 2.12 5.93
C TYR A 55 -7.71 0.91 5.00
N ALA A 56 -6.68 0.06 5.15
CA ALA A 56 -6.53 -1.17 4.36
C ALA A 56 -7.71 -2.14 4.60
N GLU A 57 -8.18 -2.28 5.84
CA GLU A 57 -9.35 -3.09 6.15
C GLU A 57 -10.61 -2.56 5.45
N LEU A 58 -10.86 -1.25 5.51
CA LEU A 58 -11.98 -0.62 4.82
C LEU A 58 -11.89 -0.83 3.30
N ALA A 59 -10.72 -0.59 2.72
CA ALA A 59 -10.49 -0.78 1.28
C ALA A 59 -10.71 -2.25 0.87
N ALA A 60 -10.28 -3.22 1.67
CA ALA A 60 -10.53 -4.64 1.43
C ALA A 60 -12.03 -4.98 1.43
N ARG A 61 -12.78 -4.45 2.41
CA ARG A 61 -14.26 -4.64 2.49
C ARG A 61 -14.99 -3.99 1.32
N LEU A 62 -14.54 -2.83 0.86
CA LEU A 62 -15.08 -2.19 -0.34
C LEU A 62 -14.79 -3.04 -1.58
N ARG A 63 -13.55 -3.50 -1.76
CA ARG A 63 -13.16 -4.37 -2.89
C ARG A 63 -13.94 -5.69 -2.91
N SER A 64 -14.25 -6.27 -1.75
CA SER A 64 -15.09 -7.49 -1.69
C SER A 64 -16.55 -7.23 -2.05
N THR A 65 -17.06 -6.02 -1.75
CA THR A 65 -18.48 -5.65 -1.95
C THR A 65 -18.75 -5.16 -3.36
N LEU A 66 -17.84 -4.37 -3.95
CA LEU A 66 -17.98 -3.76 -5.27
C LEU A 66 -17.75 -4.74 -6.43
N GLY A 67 -17.57 -6.03 -6.12
CA GLY A 67 -17.37 -7.09 -7.10
C GLY A 67 -15.89 -7.36 -7.35
N ARG A 68 -15.54 -8.65 -7.40
CA ARG A 68 -14.19 -9.09 -7.71
C ARG A 68 -13.91 -8.83 -9.20
N PRO A 69 -12.74 -8.31 -9.59
CA PRO A 69 -12.33 -8.30 -11.00
C PRO A 69 -12.50 -9.70 -11.59
N ALA A 70 -12.89 -9.76 -12.87
CA ALA A 70 -13.13 -11.01 -13.57
C ALA A 70 -11.97 -11.97 -13.29
N LEU A 71 -12.31 -13.19 -12.86
CA LEU A 71 -11.31 -14.23 -12.66
C LEU A 71 -10.47 -14.37 -13.93
N LEU A 72 -9.15 -14.41 -13.76
CA LEU A 72 -8.25 -14.76 -14.85
C LEU A 72 -8.74 -16.08 -15.48
N SER A 73 -8.78 -16.13 -16.82
CA SER A 73 -9.00 -17.39 -17.52
C SER A 73 -7.90 -18.39 -17.12
N ALA A 74 -8.20 -19.69 -17.20
CA ALA A 74 -7.20 -20.72 -16.92
C ALA A 74 -5.92 -20.50 -17.72
N ALA A 75 -6.05 -20.22 -19.02
CA ALA A 75 -4.91 -19.91 -19.89
C ALA A 75 -4.10 -18.67 -19.45
N ALA A 76 -4.73 -17.63 -18.90
CA ALA A 76 -4.01 -16.47 -18.38
C ALA A 76 -3.28 -16.81 -17.06
N ARG A 77 -3.89 -17.63 -16.21
CA ARG A 77 -3.26 -18.14 -14.98
C ARG A 77 -2.04 -19.02 -15.30
N ASP A 78 -2.17 -19.96 -16.23
CA ASP A 78 -1.08 -20.88 -16.60
C ASP A 78 0.11 -20.13 -17.18
N ARG A 79 -0.15 -19.11 -18.02
CA ARG A 79 0.91 -18.22 -18.53
C ARG A 79 1.59 -17.42 -17.43
N LEU A 80 0.85 -16.96 -16.43
CA LEU A 80 1.40 -16.22 -15.30
C LEU A 80 2.31 -17.11 -14.44
N VAL A 81 1.83 -18.32 -14.08
CA VAL A 81 2.59 -19.29 -13.29
C VAL A 81 3.91 -19.63 -13.97
N ARG A 82 3.87 -19.98 -15.27
CA ARG A 82 5.10 -20.29 -16.02
C ARG A 82 6.12 -19.15 -15.99
N ARG A 83 5.67 -17.90 -16.15
CA ARG A 83 6.57 -16.74 -16.10
C ARG A 83 7.15 -16.49 -14.72
N LEU A 84 6.41 -16.83 -13.65
CA LEU A 84 6.89 -16.71 -12.29
C LEU A 84 7.95 -17.78 -11.98
N ASP A 85 7.72 -19.02 -12.42
CA ASP A 85 8.69 -20.11 -12.29
C ASP A 85 9.99 -19.76 -13.04
N GLU A 86 9.88 -19.31 -14.29
CA GLU A 86 11.03 -18.83 -15.09
C GLU A 86 11.82 -17.72 -14.37
N ALA A 87 11.14 -16.74 -13.77
CA ALA A 87 11.79 -15.63 -13.06
C ALA A 87 12.44 -16.03 -11.73
N LEU A 88 11.90 -17.06 -11.06
CA LEU A 88 12.45 -17.58 -9.81
C LEU A 88 13.66 -18.50 -10.04
N ASP A 89 13.69 -19.22 -11.17
CA ASP A 89 14.84 -20.05 -11.57
C ASP A 89 16.05 -19.19 -12.02
N GLU A 90 15.81 -17.94 -12.43
CA GLU A 90 16.84 -16.99 -12.87
C GLU A 90 17.44 -16.12 -11.74
N ALA A 91 16.88 -16.15 -10.52
CA ALA A 91 17.24 -15.31 -9.37
C ALA A 91 18.15 -16.03 -8.35
#